data_AF-A0A383F4P3-F1
#
_entry.id   AF-A0A383F4P3-F1
#
_cell.length_a   1.000
_cell.length_b   1.000
_cell.length_c   1.000
_cell.angle_alpha   90.00
_cell.angle_beta   90.00
_cell.angle_gamma   90.00
#
_symmetry.space_group_name_H-M   'P 1'
#
loop_
_entity.id
_entity.type
_entity.pdbx_description
1 polymer ?
#
loop_
_entity_poly.entity_id
_entity_poly.type
_entity_poly.pdbx_seq_one_letter_code
_entity_poly.pdbx_strand_id
1 'polypeptide(L)'
;MDLLDPIDLTERIRLGQNALLGGLDPSQGYMPYWNSRCEEGKLVAFRHGGAWDWCHDVARGIHALGMAEQATGDSVPVEVWSALADLQVGLFADDDLPGCPDDETGERFVHLHNIREAAHALAALIRKGDPRADNLARRMVRKVLAAVDQEGVIDLGVLSPKVSDYTD
;
A
#
# COMPACT_ATOMS: atom_id res chain seq x y z
N MET A 1 -36.78 17.80 15.32
CA MET A 1 -35.41 17.26 15.33
C MET A 1 -35.51 15.95 14.60
N ASP A 2 -35.32 15.98 13.28
CA ASP A 2 -35.33 14.76 12.49
C ASP A 2 -34.14 13.92 12.94
N LEU A 3 -34.44 12.74 13.48
CA LEU A 3 -33.44 11.70 13.64
C LEU A 3 -33.00 11.36 12.22
N LEU A 4 -31.78 11.80 11.85
CA LEU A 4 -31.18 11.44 10.58
C LEU A 4 -31.31 9.93 10.39
N ASP A 5 -31.84 9.50 9.25
CA ASP A 5 -31.90 8.08 8.92
C ASP A 5 -30.52 7.45 9.16
N PRO A 6 -30.47 6.24 9.75
CA PRO A 6 -29.20 5.59 10.03
C PRO A 6 -28.42 5.41 8.73
N ILE A 7 -27.19 5.90 8.71
CA ILE A 7 -26.29 5.75 7.57
C ILE A 7 -25.93 4.27 7.46
N ASP A 8 -26.26 3.66 6.32
CA ASP A 8 -25.80 2.32 5.98
C ASP A 8 -24.28 2.35 5.68
N LEU A 9 -23.48 2.04 6.70
CA LEU A 9 -22.02 2.04 6.58
C LEU A 9 -21.52 0.99 5.58
N THR A 10 -22.18 -0.15 5.46
CA THR A 10 -21.79 -1.20 4.51
C THR A 10 -21.94 -0.71 3.08
N GLU A 11 -23.05 -0.03 2.78
CA GLU A 11 -23.24 0.57 1.46
C GLU A 11 -22.23 1.69 1.18
N ARG A 12 -21.88 2.49 2.19
CA ARG A 12 -20.82 3.52 2.03
C ARG A 12 -19.45 2.92 1.76
N ILE A 13 -19.11 1.80 2.41
CA ILE A 13 -17.86 1.08 2.16
C ILE A 13 -17.86 0.50 0.74
N ARG A 14 -18.97 -0.10 0.29
CA ARG A 14 -19.12 -0.61 -1.07
C ARG A 14 -18.95 0.50 -2.12
N LEU A 15 -19.54 1.67 -1.90
CA LEU A 15 -19.35 2.82 -2.78
C LEU A 15 -17.88 3.27 -2.83
N GLY A 16 -17.20 3.29 -1.67
CA GLY A 16 -15.76 3.58 -1.59
C GLY A 16 -14.90 2.55 -2.33
N GLN A 17 -15.21 1.26 -2.19
CA GLN A 17 -14.55 0.17 -2.90
C GLN A 17 -14.71 0.33 -4.41
N ASN A 18 -15.94 0.59 -4.88
CA ASN A 18 -16.21 0.80 -6.30
C ASN A 18 -15.49 2.03 -6.86
N ALA A 19 -15.43 3.12 -6.08
CA ALA A 19 -14.69 4.31 -6.46
C ALA A 19 -13.18 4.03 -6.56
N LEU A 20 -12.61 3.29 -5.60
CA LEU A 20 -11.21 2.87 -5.64
C LEU A 20 -10.93 2.00 -6.87
N LEU A 21 -11.74 0.96 -7.11
CA LEU A 21 -11.59 0.08 -8.27
C LEU A 21 -11.69 0.84 -9.60
N GLY A 22 -12.63 1.79 -9.70
CA GLY A 22 -12.78 2.64 -10.88
C GLY A 22 -11.65 3.66 -11.06
N GLY A 23 -10.83 3.88 -10.03
CA GLY A 23 -9.69 4.79 -10.03
C GLY A 23 -8.33 4.10 -10.10
N LEU A 24 -8.26 2.79 -10.36
CA LEU A 24 -7.00 2.09 -10.59
C LEU A 24 -6.56 2.27 -12.05
N ASP A 25 -5.26 2.36 -12.32
CA ASP A 25 -4.69 2.49 -13.67
C ASP A 25 -4.37 1.11 -14.28
N PRO A 26 -5.21 0.55 -15.18
CA PRO A 26 -4.95 -0.78 -15.73
C PRO A 26 -3.71 -0.81 -16.63
N SER A 27 -3.28 0.34 -17.16
CA SER A 27 -2.07 0.43 -18.01
C SER A 27 -0.77 0.29 -17.20
N GLN A 28 -0.85 0.46 -15.87
CA GLN A 28 0.26 0.32 -14.94
C GLN A 28 0.00 -0.77 -13.89
N GLY A 29 -0.64 -1.87 -14.29
CA GLY A 29 -0.86 -3.00 -13.39
C GLY A 29 -1.84 -2.69 -12.26
N TYR A 30 -2.84 -1.86 -12.53
CA TYR A 30 -3.83 -1.38 -11.55
C TYR A 30 -3.24 -0.54 -10.43
N MET A 31 -2.09 0.10 -10.65
CA MET A 31 -1.51 1.05 -9.72
C MET A 31 -2.53 2.16 -9.39
N PRO A 32 -2.81 2.45 -8.11
CA PRO A 32 -3.66 3.58 -7.75
C PRO A 32 -2.94 4.90 -8.02
N TYR A 33 -3.69 5.93 -8.40
CA TYR A 33 -3.14 7.27 -8.60
C TYR A 33 -2.94 8.02 -7.27
N TRP A 34 -1.80 8.71 -7.13
CA TRP A 34 -1.54 9.62 -6.01
C TRP A 34 -2.60 10.71 -5.83
N ASN A 35 -3.04 11.34 -6.93
CA ASN A 35 -4.08 12.35 -6.82
C ASN A 35 -5.03 12.43 -8.01
N SER A 36 -6.20 12.99 -7.71
CA SER A 36 -7.18 13.45 -8.68
C SER A 36 -7.16 14.97 -8.76
N ARG A 37 -7.11 15.54 -9.96
CA ARG A 37 -7.31 16.97 -10.20
C ARG A 37 -8.78 17.25 -10.47
N CYS A 38 -9.33 18.19 -9.72
CA CYS A 38 -10.68 18.70 -9.93
C CYS A 38 -10.67 20.18 -10.34
N GLU A 39 -11.50 20.54 -11.30
CA GLU A 39 -11.74 21.92 -11.74
C GLU A 39 -13.24 22.18 -11.80
N GLU A 40 -13.70 23.29 -11.21
CA GLU A 40 -15.12 23.66 -11.14
C GLU A 40 -16.02 22.53 -10.61
N GLY A 41 -15.51 21.75 -9.64
CA GLY A 41 -16.22 20.60 -9.05
C GLY A 41 -16.27 19.34 -9.92
N LYS A 42 -15.54 19.31 -11.04
CA LYS A 42 -15.45 18.15 -11.94
C LYS A 42 -14.07 17.53 -11.90
N LEU A 43 -14.00 16.20 -11.87
CA LEU A 43 -12.77 15.47 -12.09
C LEU A 43 -12.26 15.71 -13.51
N VAL A 44 -11.03 16.20 -13.65
CA VAL A 44 -10.41 16.52 -14.95
C VAL A 44 -9.17 15.69 -15.26
N ALA A 45 -8.50 15.14 -14.24
CA ALA A 45 -7.37 14.24 -14.44
C ALA A 45 -7.11 13.37 -13.23
N PHE A 46 -6.47 12.23 -13.46
CA PHE A 46 -5.72 11.48 -12.45
C PHE A 46 -4.21 11.66 -12.70
N ARG A 47 -3.41 11.64 -11.64
CA ARG A 47 -1.96 11.83 -11.71
C ARG A 47 -1.24 10.87 -10.78
N HIS A 48 -0.19 10.28 -11.33
CA HIS A 48 0.83 9.53 -10.61
C HIS A 48 1.81 10.48 -9.93
N GLY A 49 2.24 10.11 -8.72
CA GLY A 49 3.23 10.78 -7.89
C GLY A 49 4.65 10.25 -8.05
N GLY A 50 4.89 9.24 -8.91
CA GLY A 50 6.21 8.66 -9.14
C GLY A 50 6.52 7.55 -8.15
N ALA A 51 7.69 7.59 -7.53
CA ALA A 51 8.14 6.61 -6.52
C ALA A 51 7.11 6.35 -5.40
N TRP A 52 6.34 7.39 -5.06
CA TRP A 52 5.34 7.36 -3.99
C TRP A 52 4.13 6.47 -4.30
N ASP A 53 3.71 6.36 -5.57
CA ASP A 53 2.59 5.51 -5.96
C ASP A 53 2.89 4.04 -5.59
N TRP A 54 4.14 3.64 -5.80
CA TRP A 54 4.62 2.27 -5.57
C TRP A 54 4.63 1.89 -4.09
N CYS A 55 5.22 2.72 -3.23
CA CYS A 55 5.40 2.37 -1.83
C CYS A 55 4.21 2.73 -0.94
N HIS A 56 3.42 3.76 -1.29
CA HIS A 56 2.27 4.20 -0.51
C HIS A 56 0.98 3.66 -1.09
N ASP A 57 0.68 4.03 -2.32
CA ASP A 57 -0.69 3.90 -2.82
C ASP A 57 -1.04 2.47 -3.15
N VAL A 58 -0.13 1.69 -3.73
CA VAL A 58 -0.31 0.24 -3.89
C VAL A 58 -0.61 -0.41 -2.54
N ALA A 59 0.20 -0.13 -1.52
CA ALA A 59 0.05 -0.74 -0.20
C ALA A 59 -1.28 -0.35 0.47
N ARG A 60 -1.66 0.94 0.38
CA ARG A 60 -2.93 1.47 0.89
C ARG A 60 -4.13 0.92 0.11
N GLY A 61 -4.01 0.80 -1.20
CA GLY A 61 -5.03 0.23 -2.08
C GLY A 61 -5.31 -1.23 -1.73
N ILE A 62 -4.26 -2.06 -1.63
CA ILE A 62 -4.35 -3.45 -1.19
C ILE A 62 -5.03 -3.54 0.18
N HIS A 63 -4.59 -2.73 1.14
CA HIS A 63 -5.17 -2.74 2.48
C HIS A 63 -6.65 -2.35 2.49
N ALA A 64 -7.01 -1.26 1.80
CA ALA A 64 -8.37 -0.76 1.71
C ALA A 64 -9.32 -1.73 1.01
N LEU A 65 -8.90 -2.32 -0.12
CA LEU A 65 -9.67 -3.35 -0.83
C LEU A 65 -9.90 -4.58 0.06
N GLY A 66 -8.86 -5.05 0.76
CA GLY A 66 -8.97 -6.20 1.65
C GLY A 66 -9.90 -5.93 2.84
N MET A 67 -9.88 -4.72 3.40
CA MET A 67 -10.83 -4.32 4.44
C MET A 67 -12.26 -4.20 3.90
N ALA A 68 -12.43 -3.67 2.68
CA ALA A 68 -13.73 -3.51 2.06
C ALA A 68 -14.39 -4.86 1.77
N GLU A 69 -13.69 -5.80 1.13
CA GLU A 69 -14.21 -7.16 0.90
C GLU A 69 -14.62 -7.84 2.21
N GLN A 70 -13.84 -7.66 3.29
CA GLN A 70 -14.17 -8.22 4.59
C GLN A 70 -15.45 -7.61 5.20
N ALA A 71 -15.66 -6.30 5.01
CA ALA A 71 -16.81 -5.60 5.56
C ALA A 71 -18.09 -5.83 4.75
N THR A 72 -17.99 -5.92 3.42
CA THR A 72 -19.15 -5.99 2.52
C THR A 72 -19.48 -7.42 2.09
N GLY A 73 -18.51 -8.34 2.13
CA GLY A 73 -18.61 -9.67 1.52
C GLY A 73 -18.46 -9.65 0.00
N ASP A 74 -18.27 -8.47 -0.61
CA ASP A 74 -18.07 -8.35 -2.05
C ASP A 74 -16.68 -8.85 -2.44
N SER A 75 -16.53 -9.23 -3.71
CA SER A 75 -15.25 -9.70 -4.25
C SER A 75 -14.67 -8.71 -5.26
N VAL A 76 -13.41 -8.37 -5.05
CA VAL A 76 -12.56 -7.66 -6.00
C VAL A 76 -12.07 -8.66 -7.07
N PRO A 77 -12.01 -8.26 -8.35
CA PRO A 77 -11.52 -9.14 -9.41
C PRO A 77 -10.12 -9.69 -9.12
N VAL A 78 -9.89 -10.96 -9.47
CA VAL A 78 -8.64 -11.68 -9.14
C VAL A 78 -7.43 -11.06 -9.85
N GLU A 79 -7.63 -10.54 -11.05
CA GLU A 79 -6.60 -9.85 -11.83
C GLU A 79 -6.11 -8.57 -11.17
N VAL A 80 -6.99 -7.84 -10.47
CA VAL A 80 -6.62 -6.65 -9.70
C VAL A 80 -5.77 -7.06 -8.51
N TRP A 81 -6.21 -8.07 -7.75
CA TRP A 81 -5.43 -8.61 -6.64
C TRP A 81 -4.06 -9.11 -7.07
N SER A 82 -3.98 -9.84 -8.19
CA SER A 82 -2.72 -10.36 -8.72
C SER A 82 -1.77 -9.24 -9.10
N ALA A 83 -2.24 -8.24 -9.84
CA ALA A 83 -1.39 -7.15 -10.31
C ALA A 83 -0.88 -6.27 -9.16
N LEU A 84 -1.76 -5.94 -8.20
CA LEU A 84 -1.36 -5.20 -7.00
C LEU A 84 -0.36 -6.00 -6.16
N ALA A 85 -0.56 -7.31 -6.02
CA ALA A 85 0.40 -8.17 -5.33
C ALA A 85 1.76 -8.17 -6.01
N ASP A 86 1.81 -8.21 -7.34
CA ASP A 86 3.05 -8.14 -8.10
C ASP A 86 3.78 -6.81 -7.89
N LEU A 87 3.06 -5.69 -7.90
CA LEU A 87 3.61 -4.36 -7.59
C LEU A 87 4.19 -4.32 -6.16
N GLN A 88 3.44 -4.81 -5.17
CA GLN A 88 3.85 -4.83 -3.76
C GLN A 88 5.07 -5.72 -3.51
N VAL A 89 5.10 -6.90 -4.13
CA VAL A 89 6.25 -7.83 -4.04
C VAL A 89 7.47 -7.23 -4.73
N GLY A 90 7.28 -6.50 -5.83
CA GLY A 90 8.35 -5.84 -6.58
C GLY A 90 9.16 -4.80 -5.80
N LEU A 91 8.66 -4.31 -4.66
CA LEU A 91 9.40 -3.40 -3.78
C LEU A 91 10.56 -4.08 -3.04
N PHE A 92 10.48 -5.40 -2.86
CA PHE A 92 11.43 -6.14 -2.04
C PHE A 92 12.69 -6.52 -2.82
N ALA A 93 13.85 -6.35 -2.19
CA ALA A 93 15.15 -6.73 -2.71
C ALA A 93 15.86 -7.73 -1.78
N ASP A 94 17.15 -7.98 -2.01
CA ASP A 94 17.96 -8.91 -1.21
C ASP A 94 18.13 -8.49 0.27
N ASP A 95 17.83 -7.23 0.59
CA ASP A 95 17.79 -6.73 1.97
C ASP A 95 16.48 -7.07 2.71
N ASP A 96 15.53 -7.73 2.03
CA ASP A 96 14.19 -8.09 2.51
C ASP A 96 13.32 -6.89 2.95
N LEU A 97 13.62 -5.68 2.47
CA LEU A 97 12.88 -4.46 2.80
C LEU A 97 12.14 -3.88 1.57
N PRO A 98 11.01 -3.17 1.77
CA PRO A 98 10.27 -2.56 0.67
C PRO A 98 10.84 -1.19 0.29
N GLY A 99 11.49 -1.10 -0.88
CA GLY A 99 12.06 0.12 -1.40
C GLY A 99 11.55 0.48 -2.79
N CYS A 100 11.62 1.76 -3.13
CA CYS A 100 11.27 2.30 -4.44
C CYS A 100 12.45 3.13 -4.99
N PRO A 101 12.51 3.33 -6.31
CA PRO A 101 13.52 4.20 -6.92
C PRO A 101 13.22 5.66 -6.59
N ASP A 102 14.23 6.45 -6.28
CA ASP A 102 14.14 7.91 -6.21
C ASP A 102 13.85 8.50 -7.59
N ASP A 103 12.94 9.48 -7.65
CA ASP A 103 12.47 10.03 -8.93
C ASP A 103 13.56 10.80 -9.68
N GLU A 104 14.54 11.40 -8.97
CA GLU A 104 15.61 12.19 -9.57
C GLU A 104 16.82 11.33 -9.97
N THR A 105 17.25 10.46 -9.05
CA THR A 105 18.49 9.70 -9.18
C THR A 105 18.27 8.28 -9.70
N GLY A 106 17.05 7.74 -9.58
CA GLY A 106 16.73 6.33 -9.84
C GLY A 106 17.30 5.38 -8.80
N GLU A 107 18.01 5.87 -7.78
CA GLU A 107 18.59 5.03 -6.75
C GLU A 107 17.49 4.50 -5.82
N ARG A 108 17.57 3.22 -5.48
CA ARG A 108 16.60 2.62 -4.56
C ARG A 108 16.82 3.14 -3.14
N PHE A 109 15.76 3.67 -2.54
CA PHE A 109 15.70 4.03 -1.13
C PHE A 109 14.60 3.25 -0.39
N VAL A 110 14.71 3.18 0.93
CA VAL A 110 13.73 2.55 1.82
C VAL A 110 13.44 3.51 2.96
N HIS A 111 12.33 4.24 2.91
CA HIS A 111 11.90 4.98 4.09
C HIS A 111 11.29 4.04 5.11
N LEU A 112 11.49 4.31 6.40
CA LEU A 112 10.89 3.51 7.47
C LEU A 112 9.37 3.36 7.34
N HIS A 113 8.67 4.39 6.88
CA HIS A 113 7.23 4.29 6.69
C HIS A 113 6.84 3.29 5.57
N ASN A 114 7.71 3.00 4.60
CA ASN A 114 7.45 1.96 3.59
C ASN A 114 7.28 0.58 4.24
N ILE A 115 8.01 0.32 5.32
CA ILE A 115 7.91 -0.92 6.10
C ILE A 115 6.53 -1.03 6.74
N ARG A 116 6.00 0.08 7.29
CA ARG A 116 4.65 0.14 7.84
C ARG A 116 3.60 -0.09 6.76
N GLU A 117 3.68 0.62 5.63
CA GLU A 117 2.73 0.48 4.53
C GLU A 117 2.74 -0.96 3.98
N ALA A 118 3.92 -1.51 3.71
CA ALA A 118 4.06 -2.89 3.25
C ALA A 118 3.52 -3.91 4.27
N ALA A 119 3.66 -3.67 5.58
CA ALA A 119 3.09 -4.57 6.59
C ALA A 119 1.55 -4.65 6.48
N HIS A 120 0.87 -3.52 6.23
CA HIS A 120 -0.57 -3.50 5.99
C HIS A 120 -0.96 -4.27 4.73
N ALA A 121 -0.23 -4.05 3.63
CA ALA A 121 -0.47 -4.72 2.36
C ALA A 121 -0.24 -6.23 2.46
N LEU A 122 0.90 -6.66 3.02
CA LEU A 122 1.23 -8.08 3.20
C LEU A 122 0.21 -8.78 4.09
N ALA A 123 -0.29 -8.12 5.14
CA ALA A 123 -1.34 -8.70 5.99
C ALA A 123 -2.65 -8.95 5.20
N ALA A 124 -3.03 -8.04 4.31
CA ALA A 124 -4.18 -8.22 3.42
C ALA A 124 -3.93 -9.35 2.40
N LEU A 125 -2.75 -9.39 1.77
CA LEU A 125 -2.38 -10.44 0.82
C LEU A 125 -2.30 -11.84 1.45
N ILE A 126 -1.82 -11.95 2.69
CA ILE A 126 -1.83 -13.20 3.45
C ILE A 126 -3.27 -13.70 3.63
N ARG A 127 -4.21 -12.82 3.97
CA ARG A 127 -5.64 -13.19 4.09
C ARG A 127 -6.25 -13.62 2.76
N LYS A 128 -5.79 -13.03 1.65
CA LYS A 128 -6.17 -13.46 0.29
C LYS A 128 -5.48 -14.75 -0.15
N GLY A 129 -4.50 -15.24 0.61
CA GLY A 129 -3.80 -16.49 0.34
C GLY A 129 -2.64 -16.36 -0.64
N ASP A 130 -2.05 -15.17 -0.81
CA ASP A 130 -0.81 -15.03 -1.59
C ASP A 130 0.36 -15.68 -0.82
N PRO A 131 0.96 -16.77 -1.34
CA PRO A 131 2.01 -17.51 -0.63
C PRO A 131 3.32 -16.73 -0.52
N ARG A 132 3.56 -15.73 -1.37
CA ARG A 132 4.76 -14.88 -1.34
C ARG A 132 4.70 -13.94 -0.14
N ALA A 133 3.50 -13.47 0.20
CA ALA A 133 3.29 -12.46 1.22
C ALA A 133 3.68 -12.93 2.63
N ASP A 134 3.33 -14.15 3.04
CA ASP A 134 3.71 -14.70 4.36
C ASP A 134 5.24 -14.80 4.50
N ASN A 135 5.91 -15.28 3.46
CA ASN A 135 7.37 -15.40 3.46
C ASN A 135 8.05 -14.02 3.54
N LEU A 136 7.60 -13.05 2.75
CA LEU A 136 8.12 -11.69 2.77
C LEU A 136 7.89 -11.00 4.11
N ALA A 137 6.67 -11.08 4.65
CA ALA A 137 6.33 -10.51 5.95
C ALA A 137 7.24 -11.03 7.06
N ARG A 138 7.49 -12.35 7.09
CA ARG A 138 8.41 -12.95 8.08
C ARG A 138 9.84 -12.47 7.93
N ARG A 139 10.36 -12.34 6.71
CA ARG A 139 11.72 -11.87 6.46
C ARG A 139 11.87 -10.40 6.84
N MET A 140 10.94 -9.55 6.40
CA MET A 140 10.89 -8.13 6.75
C MET A 140 10.80 -7.93 8.26
N VAL A 141 9.88 -8.62 8.95
CA VAL A 141 9.73 -8.52 10.41
C VAL A 141 11.00 -8.98 11.14
N ARG A 142 11.68 -10.04 10.69
CA ARG A 142 12.96 -10.46 11.29
C ARG A 142 14.05 -9.40 11.13
N LYS A 143 14.13 -8.75 9.96
CA LYS A 143 15.09 -7.66 9.72
C LYS A 143 14.82 -6.48 10.64
N VAL A 144 13.56 -6.05 10.74
CA VAL A 144 13.15 -4.94 11.60
C VAL A 144 13.39 -5.28 13.07
N LEU A 145 12.99 -6.47 13.54
CA LEU A 145 13.21 -6.87 14.93
C LEU A 145 14.70 -6.96 15.31
N ALA A 146 15.57 -7.34 14.37
CA ALA A 146 17.01 -7.32 14.60
C ALA A 146 17.57 -5.90 14.75
N ALA A 147 16.83 -4.89 14.29
CA ALA A 147 17.17 -3.48 14.39
C ALA A 147 16.46 -2.75 15.54
N VAL A 148 15.57 -3.41 16.27
CA VAL A 148 14.86 -2.80 17.40
C VAL A 148 15.53 -3.20 18.70
N ASP A 149 15.85 -2.21 19.53
CA ASP A 149 16.43 -2.43 20.86
C ASP A 149 15.38 -2.82 21.92
N GLN A 150 15.81 -2.95 23.17
CA GLN A 150 14.93 -3.36 24.28
C GLN A 150 13.84 -2.33 24.61
N GLU A 151 14.03 -1.07 24.21
CA GLU A 151 13.09 0.04 24.44
C GLU A 151 12.15 0.27 23.25
N GLY A 152 12.30 -0.50 22.17
CA GLY A 152 11.49 -0.35 20.96
C GLY A 152 12.04 0.71 19.99
N VAL A 153 13.26 1.20 20.21
CA VAL A 153 13.92 2.17 19.33
C VAL A 153 14.63 1.44 18.20
N ILE A 154 14.46 1.92 16.97
CA ILE A 154 15.09 1.35 15.79
C ILE A 154 16.49 1.94 15.58
N ASP A 155 17.50 1.09 15.50
CA ASP A 155 18.86 1.43 15.09
C ASP A 155 18.98 1.29 13.58
N LEU A 156 18.96 2.42 12.87
CA LEU A 156 19.13 2.44 11.42
C LEU A 156 20.51 1.94 10.98
N GLY A 157 21.53 2.03 11.84
CA GLY A 157 22.90 1.63 11.53
C GLY A 157 23.06 0.13 11.28
N VAL A 158 22.11 -0.69 11.74
CA VAL A 158 22.10 -2.14 11.48
C VAL A 158 21.28 -2.55 10.26
N LEU A 159 20.53 -1.62 9.66
CA LEU A 159 19.77 -1.85 8.44
C LEU A 159 20.61 -1.54 7.19
N SER A 160 20.04 -1.82 6.02
CA SER A 160 20.64 -1.46 4.73
C SER A 160 20.96 0.04 4.71
N PRO A 161 22.11 0.48 4.16
CA PRO A 161 22.44 1.92 4.03
C PRO A 161 21.44 2.72 3.19
N LYS A 162 20.56 2.01 2.45
CA LYS A 162 19.45 2.57 1.68
C LYS A 162 18.26 2.95 2.56
N VAL A 163 18.26 2.55 3.84
CA VAL A 163 17.21 2.88 4.79
C VAL A 163 17.47 4.27 5.35
N SER A 164 16.46 5.13 5.31
CA SER A 164 16.50 6.46 5.90
C SER A 164 15.28 6.73 6.74
N ASP A 165 15.48 7.53 7.78
CA ASP A 165 14.39 8.23 8.45
C ASP A 165 13.75 9.23 7.50
N TYR A 166 12.51 9.57 7.81
CA TYR A 166 11.84 10.69 7.15
C TYR A 166 12.45 11.98 7.72
N THR A 167 13.42 12.56 7.01
CA THR A 167 13.84 13.93 7.27
C THR A 167 13.04 14.84 6.35
N ASP A 168 12.10 15.60 6.93
CA ASP A 168 11.46 16.75 6.28
C ASP A 168 12.49 17.76 5.76
#